data_AF-A0A258JH40-F1
#
_entry.id   AF-A0A258JH40-F1
#
_cell.length_a   1.000
_cell.length_b   1.000
_cell.length_c   1.000
_cell.angle_alpha   90.00
_cell.angle_beta   90.00
_cell.angle_gamma   90.00
#
_symmetry.space_group_name_H-M   'P 1'
#
loop_
_entity.id
_entity.type
_entity.pdbx_description
1 polymer ?
#
loop_
_entity_poly.entity_id
_entity_poly.type
_entity_poly.pdbx_seq_one_letter_code
_entity_poly.pdbx_strand_id
1 'polypeptide(L)'
;TVGVIMALFALSAIRRLALPKPRLFVAAAAVASGVILCPVSNLALTGTFGFTPGGATFLFGRLVEDGLVKRYLDDQCPDPTIKLCDYRTTMPDIADDWLWGDTPLYKLGGWSAYEPEERRIILATLARYPLAHLTTAVTATLSQFVSFATEVSVDDNDPTFWSFKELIPQWQPTLMAARQQSQGFDVGPLNVIHVPVAGLAIAGLCLAMLLRRRLGLAPEATALCLVIVLALLANAAICGIFSHPVDRYQSRLALLAPFGIAILIARRRLQPASA
;
A
#
# COMPACT_ATOMS: atom_id res chain seq x y z
N THR A 1 -7.29 -7.63 0.44
CA THR A 1 -8.45 -8.12 -0.35
C THR A 1 -9.34 -9.12 0.38
N VAL A 2 -8.81 -10.17 1.03
CA VAL A 2 -9.64 -11.10 1.85
C VAL A 2 -10.43 -10.36 2.93
N GLY A 3 -9.80 -9.42 3.65
CA GLY A 3 -10.50 -8.59 4.64
C GLY A 3 -11.66 -7.77 4.06
N VAL A 4 -11.55 -7.29 2.82
CA VAL A 4 -12.64 -6.57 2.13
C VAL A 4 -13.80 -7.52 1.80
N ILE A 5 -13.51 -8.74 1.33
CA ILE A 5 -14.53 -9.76 1.07
C ILE A 5 -15.26 -10.13 2.37
N MET A 6 -14.51 -10.35 3.45
CA MET A 6 -15.06 -10.64 4.77
C MET A 6 -15.91 -9.48 5.32
N ALA A 7 -15.43 -8.24 5.17
CA ALA A 7 -16.19 -7.05 5.56
C ALA A 7 -17.49 -6.91 4.76
N LEU A 8 -17.45 -7.10 3.44
CA LEU A 8 -18.63 -7.06 2.58
C LEU A 8 -19.64 -8.16 2.95
N PHE A 9 -19.17 -9.38 3.23
CA PHE A 9 -20.01 -10.47 3.69
C PHE A 9 -20.68 -10.13 5.04
N ALA A 10 -19.89 -9.70 6.03
CA ALA A 10 -20.39 -9.32 7.35
C ALA A 10 -21.40 -8.15 7.28
N LEU A 11 -21.10 -7.11 6.51
CA LEU A 11 -21.99 -5.95 6.33
C LEU A 11 -23.28 -6.34 5.59
N SER A 12 -23.21 -7.28 4.63
CA SER A 12 -24.41 -7.77 3.93
C SER A 12 -25.37 -8.56 4.83
N ALA A 13 -24.86 -9.14 5.93
CA ALA A 13 -25.69 -9.84 6.92
C ALA A 13 -26.49 -8.86 7.81
N ILE A 14 -26.08 -7.59 7.88
CA ILE A 14 -26.77 -6.57 8.69
C ILE A 14 -28.04 -6.11 7.96
N ARG A 15 -29.20 -6.67 8.34
CA ARG A 15 -30.51 -6.37 7.72
C ARG A 15 -30.82 -4.87 7.64
N ARG A 16 -30.38 -4.06 8.62
CA ARG A 16 -30.56 -2.60 8.63
C ARG A 16 -29.80 -1.88 7.50
N LEU A 17 -28.80 -2.51 6.90
CA LEU A 17 -28.06 -1.95 5.77
C LEU A 17 -28.75 -2.21 4.43
N ALA A 18 -29.70 -3.14 4.35
CA ALA A 18 -30.47 -3.46 3.14
C ALA A 18 -29.57 -3.65 1.90
N LEU A 19 -28.39 -4.24 2.07
CA LEU A 19 -27.44 -4.46 0.98
C LEU A 19 -27.86 -5.68 0.14
N PRO A 20 -27.58 -5.67 -1.17
CA PRO A 20 -27.83 -6.83 -2.02
C PRO A 20 -26.97 -8.03 -1.59
N LYS A 21 -27.46 -9.25 -1.84
CA LYS A 21 -26.68 -10.48 -1.59
C LYS A 21 -25.43 -10.48 -2.48
N PRO A 22 -24.22 -10.46 -1.91
CA PRO A 22 -23.02 -10.31 -2.72
C PRO A 22 -22.69 -11.62 -3.43
N ARG A 23 -22.45 -11.57 -4.75
CA ARG A 23 -21.96 -12.71 -5.53
C ARG A 23 -20.44 -12.80 -5.40
N LEU A 24 -19.97 -13.22 -4.21
CA LEU A 24 -18.55 -13.20 -3.86
C LEU A 24 -17.73 -14.30 -4.51
N PHE A 25 -18.34 -15.31 -5.14
CA PHE A 25 -17.61 -16.46 -5.70
C PHE A 25 -16.53 -16.02 -6.70
N VAL A 26 -16.87 -15.14 -7.65
CA VAL A 26 -15.91 -14.66 -8.66
C VAL A 26 -14.79 -13.85 -8.00
N ALA A 27 -15.12 -12.98 -7.05
CA ALA A 27 -14.13 -12.19 -6.32
C ALA A 27 -13.21 -13.09 -5.46
N ALA A 28 -13.77 -14.09 -4.78
CA ALA A 28 -13.02 -15.05 -3.99
C ALA A 28 -12.14 -15.93 -4.87
N ALA A 29 -12.64 -16.40 -6.00
CA ALA A 29 -11.87 -17.18 -6.98
C ALA A 29 -10.72 -16.35 -7.57
N ALA A 30 -10.95 -15.08 -7.91
CA ALA A 30 -9.89 -14.18 -8.38
C ALA A 30 -8.80 -13.97 -7.31
N VAL A 31 -9.20 -13.75 -6.05
CA VAL A 31 -8.25 -13.61 -4.94
C VAL A 31 -7.47 -14.91 -4.71
N ALA A 32 -8.16 -16.06 -4.66
CA ALA A 32 -7.52 -17.36 -4.48
C ALA A 32 -6.53 -17.65 -5.61
N SER A 33 -6.90 -17.33 -6.85
CA SER A 33 -6.03 -17.47 -8.02
C SER A 33 -4.77 -16.63 -7.86
N GLY A 34 -4.89 -15.36 -7.45
CA GLY A 34 -3.71 -14.50 -7.20
C GLY A 34 -2.82 -15.02 -6.07
N VAL A 35 -3.41 -15.47 -4.96
CA VAL A 35 -2.70 -16.04 -3.80
C VAL A 35 -1.92 -17.30 -4.17
N ILE A 36 -2.47 -18.13 -5.08
CA ILE A 36 -1.81 -19.35 -5.56
C ILE A 36 -0.77 -19.04 -6.63
N LEU A 37 -1.13 -18.23 -7.63
CA LEU A 37 -0.28 -17.96 -8.78
C LEU A 37 1.00 -17.24 -8.41
N CYS A 38 0.99 -16.35 -7.42
CA CYS A 38 2.16 -15.57 -7.02
C CYS A 38 3.36 -16.43 -6.53
N PRO A 39 3.22 -17.30 -5.51
CA PRO A 39 4.33 -18.17 -5.10
C PRO A 39 4.65 -19.24 -6.14
N VAL A 40 3.66 -19.70 -6.92
CA VAL A 40 3.89 -20.66 -8.02
C VAL A 40 4.73 -20.03 -9.14
N SER A 41 4.46 -18.77 -9.52
CA SER A 41 5.25 -18.07 -10.52
C SER A 41 6.68 -17.83 -10.03
N ASN A 42 6.86 -17.47 -8.76
CA ASN A 42 8.20 -17.30 -8.19
C ASN A 42 8.96 -18.62 -8.17
N LEU A 43 8.31 -19.73 -7.83
CA LEU A 43 8.92 -21.06 -7.89
C LEU A 43 9.33 -21.41 -9.33
N ALA A 44 8.47 -21.15 -10.31
CA ALA A 44 8.73 -21.45 -11.71
C ALA A 44 9.86 -20.59 -12.32
N LEU A 45 9.98 -19.32 -11.93
CA LEU A 45 10.94 -18.37 -12.51
C LEU A 45 12.27 -18.32 -11.76
N THR A 46 12.27 -18.53 -10.44
CA THR A 46 13.44 -18.30 -9.57
C THR A 46 13.83 -19.52 -8.75
N GLY A 47 13.02 -20.58 -8.75
CA GLY A 47 13.22 -21.75 -7.89
C GLY A 47 12.81 -21.52 -6.42
N THR A 48 12.30 -20.34 -6.06
CA THR A 48 11.90 -20.03 -4.68
C THR A 48 10.39 -20.00 -4.52
N PHE A 49 9.86 -20.82 -3.61
CA PHE A 49 8.44 -20.78 -3.26
C PHE A 49 8.21 -19.73 -2.17
N GLY A 50 7.70 -18.56 -2.58
CA GLY A 50 7.38 -17.47 -1.66
C GLY A 50 6.63 -16.36 -2.37
N PHE A 51 5.89 -15.53 -1.63
CA PHE A 51 5.16 -14.39 -2.22
C PHE A 51 6.11 -13.32 -2.76
N THR A 52 7.07 -12.93 -1.94
CA THR A 52 8.05 -11.89 -2.27
C THR A 52 9.38 -12.29 -1.64
N PRO A 53 10.33 -12.85 -2.41
CA PRO A 53 11.71 -13.00 -1.96
C PRO A 53 12.24 -11.63 -1.48
N GLY A 54 12.79 -11.56 -0.26
CA GLY A 54 13.23 -10.29 0.36
C GLY A 54 12.12 -9.46 1.02
N GLY A 55 10.87 -9.95 1.10
CA GLY A 55 9.76 -9.23 1.74
C GLY A 55 9.98 -8.91 3.22
N ALA A 56 10.76 -9.73 3.94
CA ALA A 56 11.13 -9.46 5.32
C ALA A 56 12.02 -8.23 5.47
N THR A 57 12.94 -7.99 4.52
CA THR A 57 13.84 -6.83 4.51
C THR A 57 13.07 -5.52 4.31
N PHE A 58 12.06 -5.51 3.43
CA PHE A 58 11.15 -4.36 3.28
C PHE A 58 10.36 -4.08 4.57
N LEU A 59 9.77 -5.11 5.17
CA LEU A 59 9.06 -4.96 6.43
C LEU A 59 10.00 -4.49 7.55
N PHE A 60 11.22 -5.02 7.60
CA PHE A 60 12.23 -4.60 8.55
C PHE A 60 12.58 -3.12 8.38
N GLY A 61 12.84 -2.67 7.14
CA GLY A 61 13.06 -1.25 6.84
C GLY A 61 11.89 -0.37 7.29
N ARG A 62 10.65 -0.85 7.14
CA ARG A 62 9.48 -0.15 7.67
C ARG A 62 9.48 -0.06 9.20
N LEU A 63 9.89 -1.11 9.90
CA LEU A 63 10.04 -1.07 11.36
C LEU A 63 11.22 -0.21 11.84
N VAL A 64 12.25 -0.03 11.01
CA VAL A 64 13.32 0.95 11.24
C VAL A 64 12.74 2.36 11.20
N GLU A 65 11.98 2.69 10.15
CA GLU A 65 11.30 3.99 10.00
C GLU A 65 10.29 4.29 11.10
N ASP A 66 9.55 3.28 11.57
CA ASP A 66 8.65 3.40 12.72
C ASP A 66 9.38 3.55 14.07
N GLY A 67 10.72 3.46 14.09
CA GLY A 67 11.54 3.50 15.29
C GLY A 67 11.41 2.27 16.20
N LEU A 68 10.70 1.22 15.77
CA LEU A 68 10.48 0.00 16.54
C LEU A 68 11.75 -0.84 16.63
N VAL A 69 12.56 -0.88 15.57
CA VAL A 69 13.88 -1.55 15.61
C VAL A 69 14.82 -0.82 16.55
N LYS A 70 14.86 0.52 16.49
CA LYS A 70 15.68 1.33 17.41
C LYS A 70 15.32 1.07 18.87
N ARG A 71 14.02 1.11 19.20
CA ARG A 71 13.52 0.78 20.54
C ARG A 71 13.90 -0.64 20.97
N TYR A 72 13.81 -1.61 20.06
CA TYR A 72 14.20 -2.99 20.36
C TYR A 72 15.69 -3.13 20.67
N LEU A 73 16.56 -2.46 19.91
CA LEU A 73 17.99 -2.44 20.17
C LEU A 73 18.32 -1.72 21.47
N ASP A 74 17.59 -0.64 21.79
CA ASP A 74 17.74 0.07 23.06
C ASP A 74 17.43 -0.82 24.27
N ASP A 75 16.43 -1.69 24.14
CA ASP A 75 15.99 -2.59 25.21
C ASP A 75 16.81 -3.89 25.31
N GLN A 76 17.49 -4.32 24.24
CA GLN A 76 18.13 -5.64 24.17
C GLN A 76 19.64 -5.61 24.08
N CYS A 77 20.25 -4.51 23.63
CA CYS A 77 21.69 -4.43 23.55
C CYS A 77 22.30 -4.05 24.92
N PRO A 78 23.46 -4.63 25.29
CA PRO A 78 24.27 -5.55 24.50
C PRO A 78 23.78 -7.01 24.60
N ASP A 79 23.54 -7.66 23.46
CA ASP A 79 23.27 -9.09 23.35
C ASP A 79 24.10 -9.67 22.19
N PRO A 80 25.05 -10.60 22.45
CA PRO A 80 25.92 -11.15 21.41
C PRO A 80 25.17 -12.01 20.38
N THR A 81 23.92 -12.38 20.64
CA THR A 81 23.07 -13.10 19.67
C THR A 81 22.38 -12.16 18.68
N ILE A 82 22.48 -10.84 18.87
CA ILE A 82 21.92 -9.82 17.99
C ILE A 82 23.08 -9.10 17.30
N LYS A 83 23.35 -9.47 16.04
CA LYS A 83 24.46 -8.86 15.26
C LYS A 83 24.25 -7.37 15.06
N LEU A 84 23.00 -6.93 15.00
CA LEU A 84 22.65 -5.52 14.83
C LEU A 84 23.05 -4.65 16.05
N CYS A 85 23.34 -5.23 17.21
CA CYS A 85 23.79 -4.46 18.38
C CYS A 85 25.10 -3.71 18.12
N ASP A 86 25.99 -4.27 17.30
CA ASP A 86 27.26 -3.61 16.91
C ASP A 86 27.05 -2.33 16.09
N TYR A 87 25.86 -2.19 15.49
CA TYR A 87 25.52 -1.10 14.58
C TYR A 87 24.42 -0.17 15.12
N ARG A 88 24.05 -0.29 16.41
CA ARG A 88 22.95 0.47 17.02
C ARG A 88 23.04 1.99 16.80
N THR A 89 24.24 2.56 16.82
CA THR A 89 24.46 4.01 16.67
C THR A 89 24.53 4.47 15.22
N THR A 90 24.63 3.55 14.26
CA THR A 90 24.74 3.84 12.82
C THR A 90 23.48 3.42 12.05
N MET A 91 22.37 3.18 12.77
CA MET A 91 21.11 2.84 12.13
C MET A 91 20.52 4.07 11.42
N PRO A 92 20.04 3.93 10.18
CA PRO A 92 19.29 4.99 9.51
C PRO A 92 17.93 5.21 10.17
N ASP A 93 17.32 6.36 9.91
CA ASP A 93 16.00 6.73 10.45
C ASP A 93 14.84 6.47 9.47
N ILE A 94 15.11 6.18 8.19
CA ILE A 94 14.07 5.94 7.16
C ILE A 94 14.27 4.60 6.42
N ALA A 95 13.18 4.08 5.86
CA ALA A 95 13.18 2.76 5.21
C ALA A 95 14.03 2.72 3.93
N ASP A 96 13.99 3.78 3.13
CA ASP A 96 14.74 3.85 1.87
C ASP A 96 16.25 3.84 2.12
N ASP A 97 16.74 4.57 3.13
CA ASP A 97 18.15 4.50 3.53
C ASP A 97 18.55 3.10 3.96
N TRP A 98 17.72 2.41 4.78
CA TRP A 98 17.98 1.02 5.17
C TRP A 98 18.15 0.10 3.95
N LEU A 99 17.26 0.21 2.97
CA LEU A 99 17.20 -0.68 1.82
C LEU A 99 18.26 -0.36 0.76
N TRP A 100 18.51 0.91 0.49
CA TRP A 100 19.26 1.37 -0.68
C TRP A 100 20.55 2.11 -0.36
N GLY A 101 20.76 2.53 0.90
CA GLY A 101 21.97 3.20 1.35
C GLY A 101 23.10 2.25 1.78
N ASP A 102 24.25 2.82 2.15
CA ASP A 102 25.36 2.08 2.77
C ASP A 102 25.06 1.80 4.25
N THR A 103 24.32 0.73 4.51
CA THR A 103 23.80 0.39 5.84
C THR A 103 24.33 -0.93 6.37
N PRO A 104 24.13 -1.23 7.67
CA PRO A 104 24.49 -2.51 8.24
C PRO A 104 23.90 -3.72 7.49
N LEU A 105 22.78 -3.56 6.77
CA LEU A 105 22.20 -4.62 5.93
C LEU A 105 23.24 -5.27 5.03
N TYR A 106 24.01 -4.47 4.28
CA TYR A 106 25.01 -4.98 3.35
C TYR A 106 26.25 -5.54 4.05
N LYS A 107 26.60 -4.99 5.23
CA LYS A 107 27.70 -5.49 6.07
C LYS A 107 27.37 -6.85 6.71
N LEU A 108 26.09 -7.13 6.93
CA LEU A 108 25.57 -8.37 7.51
C LEU A 108 25.26 -9.45 6.45
N GLY A 109 25.68 -9.24 5.21
CA GLY A 109 25.53 -10.20 4.10
C GLY A 109 24.32 -9.95 3.21
N GLY A 110 23.70 -8.78 3.31
CA GLY A 110 22.62 -8.35 2.43
C GLY A 110 21.31 -9.09 2.69
N TRP A 111 20.42 -9.02 1.71
CA TRP A 111 19.01 -9.38 1.84
C TRP A 111 18.79 -10.86 2.19
N SER A 112 19.61 -11.77 1.67
CA SER A 112 19.43 -13.21 1.89
C SER A 112 20.08 -13.70 3.18
N ALA A 113 21.29 -13.24 3.49
CA ALA A 113 22.03 -13.72 4.65
C ALA A 113 21.50 -13.14 5.97
N TYR A 114 20.97 -11.91 5.94
CA TYR A 114 20.46 -11.23 7.13
C TYR A 114 18.98 -11.54 7.42
N GLU A 115 18.21 -11.97 6.42
CA GLU A 115 16.76 -12.26 6.53
C GLU A 115 16.34 -13.06 7.79
N PRO A 116 17.05 -14.12 8.21
CA PRO A 116 16.64 -14.90 9.38
C PRO A 116 16.64 -14.08 10.68
N GLU A 117 17.61 -13.17 10.84
CA GLU A 117 17.69 -12.30 12.01
C GLU A 117 16.65 -11.18 11.92
N GLU A 118 16.40 -10.61 10.73
CA GLU A 118 15.31 -9.64 10.50
C GLU A 118 13.97 -10.23 10.95
N ARG A 119 13.64 -11.45 10.50
CA ARG A 119 12.40 -12.14 10.87
C ARG A 119 12.28 -12.36 12.37
N ARG A 120 13.38 -12.76 13.02
CA ARG A 120 13.40 -12.95 14.49
C ARG A 120 13.11 -11.63 15.21
N ILE A 121 13.75 -10.53 14.79
CA ILE A 121 13.53 -9.21 15.39
C ILE A 121 12.09 -8.72 15.10
N ILE A 122 11.58 -8.86 13.88
CA ILE A 122 10.19 -8.51 13.54
C ILE A 122 9.21 -9.21 14.49
N LEU A 123 9.34 -10.53 14.67
CA LEU A 123 8.47 -11.29 15.57
C LEU A 123 8.66 -10.88 17.04
N ALA A 124 9.89 -10.62 17.47
CA ALA A 124 10.18 -10.18 18.83
C ALA A 124 9.57 -8.80 19.13
N THR A 125 9.65 -7.85 18.19
CA THR A 125 9.01 -6.53 18.37
C THR A 125 7.50 -6.62 18.40
N LEU A 126 6.89 -7.50 17.60
CA LEU A 126 5.44 -7.74 17.60
C LEU A 126 4.96 -8.27 18.96
N ALA A 127 5.70 -9.23 19.54
CA ALA A 127 5.37 -9.79 20.84
C ALA A 127 5.56 -8.78 21.98
N ARG A 128 6.59 -7.93 21.89
CA ARG A 128 7.00 -7.03 22.97
C ARG A 128 6.29 -5.67 22.94
N TYR A 129 5.96 -5.16 21.76
CA TYR A 129 5.39 -3.82 21.59
C TYR A 129 4.07 -3.83 20.79
N PRO A 130 3.06 -4.66 21.15
CA PRO A 130 1.83 -4.79 20.36
C PRO A 130 1.06 -3.46 20.23
N LEU A 131 1.05 -2.64 21.29
CA LEU A 131 0.40 -1.32 21.25
C LEU A 131 1.15 -0.32 20.35
N ALA A 132 2.48 -0.41 20.28
CA ALA A 132 3.27 0.45 19.40
C ALA A 132 3.06 0.07 17.93
N HIS A 133 3.01 -1.23 17.63
CA HIS A 133 2.61 -1.75 16.31
C HIS A 133 1.19 -1.32 15.92
N LEU A 134 0.23 -1.36 16.84
CA LEU A 134 -1.13 -0.89 16.57
C LEU A 134 -1.16 0.62 16.28
N THR A 135 -0.42 1.40 17.06
CA THR A 135 -0.37 2.87 16.92
C THR A 135 0.27 3.29 15.60
N THR A 136 1.39 2.68 15.24
CA THR A 136 2.08 2.91 13.96
C THR A 136 1.20 2.47 12.79
N ALA A 137 0.54 1.31 12.88
CA ALA A 137 -0.38 0.84 11.85
C ALA A 137 -1.55 1.80 11.60
N VAL A 138 -2.18 2.32 12.66
CA VAL A 138 -3.28 3.30 12.54
C VAL A 138 -2.78 4.61 11.95
N THR A 139 -1.67 5.15 12.46
CA THR A 139 -1.09 6.40 11.97
C THR A 139 -0.70 6.30 10.49
N ALA A 140 -0.04 5.22 10.11
CA ALA A 140 0.38 4.99 8.73
C ALA A 140 -0.81 4.78 7.78
N THR A 141 -1.86 4.09 8.24
CA THR A 141 -3.12 3.95 7.49
C THR A 141 -3.77 5.31 7.24
N LEU A 142 -3.87 6.16 8.27
CA LEU A 142 -4.48 7.48 8.16
C LEU A 142 -3.66 8.41 7.26
N SER A 143 -2.33 8.41 7.43
CA SER A 143 -1.40 9.14 6.57
C SER A 143 -1.56 8.71 5.10
N GLN A 144 -1.47 7.41 4.82
CA GLN A 144 -1.63 6.90 3.46
C GLN A 144 -3.02 7.18 2.88
N PHE A 145 -4.08 7.19 3.70
CA PHE A 145 -5.44 7.46 3.23
C PHE A 145 -5.61 8.89 2.67
N VAL A 146 -4.83 9.85 3.19
CA VAL A 146 -4.85 11.25 2.72
C VAL A 146 -3.71 11.57 1.74
N SER A 147 -2.72 10.70 1.60
CA SER A 147 -1.64 10.80 0.61
C SER A 147 -2.04 10.13 -0.71
N PHE A 148 -2.62 10.92 -1.62
CA PHE A 148 -3.03 10.48 -2.95
C PHE A 148 -2.75 11.52 -4.04
N ALA A 149 -1.76 12.40 -3.86
CA ALA A 149 -1.37 13.33 -4.90
C ALA A 149 -0.87 12.61 -6.17
N THR A 150 -0.86 13.32 -7.28
CA THR A 150 -0.09 12.93 -8.46
C THR A 150 1.37 13.25 -8.18
N GLU A 151 2.21 12.23 -8.19
CA GLU A 151 3.66 12.35 -8.08
C GLU A 151 4.35 11.68 -9.27
N VAL A 152 5.56 12.13 -9.58
CA VAL A 152 6.48 11.51 -10.53
C VAL A 152 7.85 11.53 -9.89
N SER A 153 8.48 10.36 -9.73
CA SER A 153 9.86 10.24 -9.28
C SER A 153 10.66 9.52 -10.37
N VAL A 154 11.46 10.29 -11.11
CA VAL A 154 12.37 9.79 -12.16
C VAL A 154 13.82 10.18 -11.87
N ASP A 155 14.03 11.06 -10.87
CA ASP A 155 15.33 11.67 -10.58
C ASP A 155 16.27 10.73 -9.82
N ASP A 156 15.73 9.82 -9.00
CA ASP A 156 16.49 8.77 -8.30
C ASP A 156 16.09 7.40 -8.83
N ASN A 157 16.85 6.91 -9.81
CA ASN A 157 16.55 5.68 -10.53
C ASN A 157 17.76 4.76 -10.71
N ASP A 158 18.71 4.85 -9.77
CA ASP A 158 19.96 4.09 -9.76
C ASP A 158 19.76 2.58 -9.92
N PRO A 159 18.79 1.92 -9.25
CA PRO A 159 18.53 0.50 -9.46
C PRO A 159 18.13 0.16 -10.90
N THR A 160 17.39 1.05 -11.56
CA THR A 160 17.02 0.88 -12.97
C THR A 160 18.22 1.09 -13.87
N PHE A 161 19.04 2.12 -13.63
CA PHE A 161 20.27 2.34 -14.40
C PHE A 161 21.23 1.17 -14.28
N TRP A 162 21.40 0.64 -13.07
CA TRP A 162 22.17 -0.58 -12.82
C TRP A 162 21.60 -1.76 -13.61
N SER A 163 20.28 -1.99 -13.54
CA SER A 163 19.62 -3.09 -14.27
C SER A 163 19.82 -2.99 -15.78
N PHE A 164 19.72 -1.78 -16.35
CA PHE A 164 19.98 -1.57 -17.77
C PHE A 164 21.43 -1.83 -18.13
N LYS A 165 22.37 -1.33 -17.32
CA LYS A 165 23.80 -1.51 -17.55
C LYS A 165 24.22 -2.99 -17.48
N GLU A 166 23.70 -3.73 -16.51
CA GLU A 166 24.12 -5.11 -16.25
C GLU A 166 23.37 -6.13 -17.12
N LEU A 167 22.07 -5.94 -17.33
CA LEU A 167 21.22 -6.95 -17.97
C LEU A 167 20.98 -6.68 -19.46
N ILE A 168 20.91 -5.40 -19.86
CA ILE A 168 20.51 -4.99 -21.22
C ILE A 168 21.26 -3.73 -21.71
N PRO A 169 22.62 -3.73 -21.68
CA PRO A 169 23.44 -2.54 -21.92
C PRO A 169 23.18 -1.85 -23.27
N GLN A 170 22.76 -2.61 -24.28
CA GLN A 170 22.42 -2.07 -25.61
C GLN A 170 21.30 -1.02 -25.59
N TRP A 171 20.43 -1.04 -24.58
CA TRP A 171 19.33 -0.07 -24.43
C TRP A 171 19.67 1.11 -23.53
N GLN A 172 20.83 1.08 -22.85
CA GLN A 172 21.24 2.15 -21.95
C GLN A 172 21.35 3.51 -22.65
N PRO A 173 21.93 3.64 -23.87
CA PRO A 173 21.97 4.93 -24.56
C PRO A 173 20.57 5.48 -24.87
N THR A 174 19.61 4.60 -25.21
CA THR A 174 18.22 5.00 -25.46
C THR A 174 17.54 5.48 -24.18
N LEU A 175 17.78 4.81 -23.05
CA LEU A 175 17.28 5.25 -21.75
C LEU A 175 17.85 6.63 -21.41
N MET A 176 19.17 6.82 -21.50
CA MET A 176 19.85 8.08 -21.18
C MET A 176 19.43 9.23 -22.11
N ALA A 177 19.12 8.94 -23.37
CA ALA A 177 18.64 9.93 -24.34
C ALA A 177 17.14 10.26 -24.17
N ALA A 178 16.40 9.53 -23.33
CA ALA A 178 14.98 9.77 -23.14
C ALA A 178 14.75 11.17 -22.53
N ARG A 179 13.70 11.85 -22.99
CA ARG A 179 13.33 13.18 -22.49
C ARG A 179 13.14 13.18 -20.97
N GLN A 180 12.60 12.10 -20.43
CA GLN A 180 12.39 11.88 -19.01
C GLN A 180 13.68 11.99 -18.17
N GLN A 181 14.86 11.76 -18.75
CA GLN A 181 16.16 11.83 -18.07
C GLN A 181 16.77 13.24 -18.05
N SER A 182 16.32 14.12 -18.95
CA SER A 182 16.90 15.45 -19.13
C SER A 182 15.95 16.60 -18.79
N GLN A 183 14.65 16.31 -18.68
CA GLN A 183 13.62 17.30 -18.37
C GLN A 183 12.73 16.76 -17.26
N GLY A 184 12.80 17.41 -16.09
CA GLY A 184 11.89 17.14 -14.98
C GLY A 184 10.42 17.41 -15.38
N PHE A 185 9.50 16.66 -14.78
CA PHE A 185 8.07 16.86 -14.94
C PHE A 185 7.50 17.59 -13.73
N ASP A 186 7.01 18.81 -13.93
CA ASP A 186 6.18 19.45 -12.91
C ASP A 186 4.73 18.95 -13.04
N VAL A 187 4.39 17.98 -12.20
CA VAL A 187 3.01 17.47 -12.06
C VAL A 187 2.22 18.19 -10.95
N GLY A 188 2.83 19.14 -10.25
CA GLY A 188 2.19 19.94 -9.21
C GLY A 188 0.88 20.60 -9.68
N PRO A 189 0.82 21.21 -10.89
CA PRO A 189 -0.42 21.78 -11.41
C PRO A 189 -1.59 20.79 -11.52
N LEU A 190 -1.32 19.50 -11.76
CA LEU A 190 -2.37 18.48 -11.81
C LEU A 190 -3.04 18.29 -10.45
N ASN A 191 -2.31 18.49 -9.36
CA ASN A 191 -2.82 18.35 -7.99
C ASN A 191 -3.82 19.43 -7.59
N VAL A 192 -3.83 20.58 -8.27
CA VAL A 192 -4.84 21.63 -8.09
C VAL A 192 -6.25 21.09 -8.40
N ILE A 193 -6.35 20.15 -9.33
CA ILE A 193 -7.62 19.51 -9.71
C ILE A 193 -7.76 18.15 -9.05
N HIS A 194 -6.74 17.30 -9.18
CA HIS A 194 -6.81 15.90 -8.75
C HIS A 194 -7.11 15.77 -7.25
N VAL A 195 -6.35 16.44 -6.39
CA VAL A 195 -6.49 16.28 -4.93
C VAL A 195 -7.85 16.76 -4.44
N PRO A 196 -8.33 17.99 -4.78
CA PRO A 196 -9.65 18.42 -4.36
C PRO A 196 -10.78 17.56 -4.94
N VAL A 197 -10.72 17.17 -6.21
CA VAL A 197 -11.77 16.34 -6.84
C VAL A 197 -11.83 14.96 -6.18
N ALA A 198 -10.69 14.32 -5.94
CA ALA A 198 -10.64 13.04 -5.25
C ALA A 198 -11.18 13.15 -3.81
N GLY A 199 -10.70 14.14 -3.04
CA GLY A 199 -11.14 14.36 -1.66
C GLY A 199 -12.64 14.65 -1.55
N LEU A 200 -13.16 15.55 -2.40
CA LEU A 200 -14.59 15.87 -2.45
C LEU A 200 -15.42 14.66 -2.89
N ALA A 201 -14.94 13.85 -3.83
CA ALA A 201 -15.63 12.65 -4.27
C ALA A 201 -15.69 11.58 -3.17
N ILE A 202 -14.58 11.36 -2.44
CA ILE A 202 -14.53 10.43 -1.30
C ILE A 202 -15.52 10.89 -0.22
N ALA A 203 -15.47 12.17 0.16
CA ALA A 203 -16.42 12.76 1.11
C ALA A 203 -17.87 12.64 0.62
N GLY A 204 -18.10 12.87 -0.68
CA GLY A 204 -19.40 12.73 -1.33
C GLY A 204 -19.95 11.31 -1.28
N LEU A 205 -19.12 10.28 -1.46
CA LEU A 205 -19.54 8.88 -1.34
C LEU A 205 -19.94 8.55 0.10
N CYS A 206 -19.15 8.98 1.08
CA CYS A 206 -19.47 8.82 2.51
C CYS A 206 -20.78 9.52 2.88
N LEU A 207 -20.96 10.77 2.40
CA LEU A 207 -22.18 11.54 2.64
C LEU A 207 -23.40 10.92 1.97
N ALA A 208 -23.25 10.42 0.73
CA ALA A 208 -24.31 9.74 0.01
C ALA A 208 -24.77 8.47 0.74
N MET A 209 -23.83 7.71 1.32
CA MET A 209 -24.14 6.55 2.17
C MET A 209 -24.84 6.95 3.46
N LEU A 210 -24.37 8.02 4.14
CA LEU A 210 -24.99 8.51 5.38
C LEU A 210 -26.42 9.02 5.15
N LEU A 211 -26.63 9.74 4.05
CA LEU A 211 -27.91 10.33 3.66
C LEU A 211 -28.74 9.43 2.73
N ARG A 212 -28.39 8.14 2.59
CA ARG A 212 -29.00 7.21 1.63
C ARG A 212 -30.53 7.18 1.65
N ARG A 213 -31.14 7.30 2.84
CA ARG A 213 -32.61 7.35 3.01
C ARG A 213 -33.22 8.64 2.47
N ARG A 214 -32.58 9.78 2.76
CA ARG A 214 -33.04 11.09 2.28
C ARG A 214 -32.86 11.25 0.77
N LEU A 215 -31.80 10.64 0.24
CA LEU A 215 -31.46 10.74 -1.16
C LEU A 215 -32.13 9.67 -2.03
N GLY A 216 -32.87 8.73 -1.44
CA GLY A 216 -33.53 7.63 -2.15
C GLY A 216 -32.55 6.67 -2.84
N LEU A 217 -31.34 6.47 -2.29
CA LEU A 217 -30.32 5.65 -2.93
C LEU A 217 -30.75 4.18 -3.00
N ALA A 218 -30.68 3.62 -4.21
CA ALA A 218 -30.87 2.19 -4.41
C ALA A 218 -29.83 1.37 -3.59
N PRO A 219 -30.19 0.17 -3.11
CA PRO A 219 -29.27 -0.74 -2.43
C PRO A 219 -27.95 -0.97 -3.15
N GLU A 220 -27.97 -1.11 -4.48
CA GLU A 220 -26.79 -1.37 -5.31
C GLU A 220 -25.88 -0.14 -5.38
N ALA A 221 -26.46 1.07 -5.39
CA ALA A 221 -25.70 2.31 -5.36
C ALA A 221 -24.99 2.48 -4.01
N THR A 222 -25.67 2.15 -2.90
CA THR A 222 -25.07 2.13 -1.57
C THR A 222 -23.94 1.09 -1.48
N ALA A 223 -24.16 -0.09 -2.05
CA ALA A 223 -23.16 -1.16 -2.09
C ALA A 223 -21.92 -0.73 -2.90
N LEU A 224 -22.09 -0.07 -4.05
CA LEU A 224 -20.99 0.46 -4.84
C LEU A 224 -20.14 1.47 -4.04
N CYS A 225 -20.78 2.43 -3.37
CA CYS A 225 -20.09 3.41 -2.53
C CYS A 225 -19.29 2.72 -1.43
N LEU A 226 -19.91 1.74 -0.76
CA LEU A 226 -19.28 0.98 0.31
C LEU A 226 -18.06 0.20 -0.20
N VAL A 227 -18.17 -0.47 -1.35
CA VAL A 227 -17.04 -1.22 -1.94
C VAL A 227 -15.88 -0.27 -2.26
N ILE A 228 -16.14 0.90 -2.83
CA ILE A 228 -15.10 1.89 -3.16
C ILE A 228 -14.41 2.38 -1.88
N VAL A 229 -15.17 2.77 -0.86
CA VAL A 229 -14.62 3.24 0.41
C VAL A 229 -13.80 2.14 1.11
N LEU A 230 -14.30 0.91 1.14
CA LEU A 230 -13.56 -0.23 1.71
C LEU A 230 -12.29 -0.55 0.91
N ALA A 231 -12.31 -0.41 -0.41
CA ALA A 231 -11.13 -0.59 -1.25
C ALA A 231 -10.06 0.47 -0.93
N LEU A 232 -10.45 1.74 -0.80
CA LEU A 232 -9.56 2.84 -0.44
C LEU A 232 -8.97 2.67 0.96
N LEU A 233 -9.79 2.27 1.95
CA LEU A 233 -9.32 2.01 3.31
C LEU A 233 -8.38 0.80 3.36
N ALA A 234 -8.70 -0.28 2.65
CA ALA A 234 -7.86 -1.47 2.63
C ALA A 234 -6.53 -1.21 1.92
N ASN A 235 -6.52 -0.43 0.84
CA ASN A 235 -5.29 -0.03 0.15
C ASN A 235 -4.42 0.83 1.05
N ALA A 236 -5.02 1.83 1.72
CA ALA A 236 -4.30 2.67 2.66
C ALA A 236 -3.69 1.88 3.82
N ALA A 237 -4.43 0.91 4.37
CA ALA A 237 -3.92 0.04 5.44
C ALA A 237 -2.78 -0.86 4.95
N ILE A 238 -2.93 -1.53 3.80
CA ILE A 238 -1.90 -2.44 3.29
C ILE A 238 -0.62 -1.66 2.95
N CYS A 239 -0.75 -0.57 2.20
CA CYS A 239 0.40 0.22 1.75
C CYS A 239 1.06 0.98 2.91
N GLY A 240 0.28 1.58 3.82
CA GLY A 240 0.84 2.29 4.97
C GLY A 240 1.50 1.37 6.00
N ILE A 241 0.94 0.18 6.26
CA ILE A 241 1.48 -0.74 7.28
C ILE A 241 2.74 -1.46 6.79
N PHE A 242 2.75 -1.94 5.53
CA PHE A 242 3.80 -2.84 5.05
C PHE A 242 4.86 -2.18 4.15
N SER A 243 4.58 -0.98 3.66
CA SER A 243 5.54 -0.10 2.98
C SER A 243 5.53 1.22 3.74
N HIS A 244 5.82 2.35 3.11
CA HIS A 244 5.66 3.68 3.70
C HIS A 244 4.51 4.44 3.02
N PRO A 245 3.90 5.44 3.68
CA PRO A 245 2.91 6.30 3.06
C PRO A 245 3.48 7.08 1.88
N VAL A 246 2.94 6.87 0.69
CA VAL A 246 3.35 7.61 -0.52
C VAL A 246 2.22 7.77 -1.52
N ASP A 247 2.22 8.89 -2.22
CA ASP A 247 1.06 9.36 -2.99
C ASP A 247 0.67 8.40 -4.13
N ARG A 248 1.64 7.74 -4.77
CA ARG A 248 1.39 6.78 -5.87
C ARG A 248 0.51 5.58 -5.49
N TYR A 249 0.47 5.18 -4.22
CA TYR A 249 -0.29 3.99 -3.83
C TYR A 249 -1.79 4.26 -3.81
N GLN A 250 -2.21 5.37 -3.22
CA GLN A 250 -3.63 5.70 -3.09
C GLN A 250 -4.16 6.45 -4.31
N SER A 251 -3.34 7.26 -5.00
CA SER A 251 -3.74 8.00 -6.22
C SER A 251 -4.30 7.09 -7.32
N ARG A 252 -3.74 5.89 -7.48
CA ARG A 252 -4.22 4.87 -8.44
C ARG A 252 -5.65 4.40 -8.19
N LEU A 253 -6.08 4.37 -6.92
CA LEU A 253 -7.42 3.95 -6.52
C LEU A 253 -8.37 5.12 -6.27
N ALA A 254 -7.85 6.31 -5.92
CA ALA A 254 -8.63 7.49 -5.60
C ALA A 254 -9.61 7.87 -6.72
N LEU A 255 -9.26 7.58 -7.98
CA LEU A 255 -10.09 7.77 -9.17
C LEU A 255 -11.41 6.97 -9.17
N LEU A 256 -11.50 5.89 -8.38
CA LEU A 256 -12.76 5.17 -8.21
C LEU A 256 -13.82 6.04 -7.53
N ALA A 257 -13.43 7.01 -6.70
CA ALA A 257 -14.37 7.88 -6.00
C ALA A 257 -15.13 8.82 -6.95
N PRO A 258 -14.47 9.64 -7.80
CA PRO A 258 -15.19 10.48 -8.77
C PRO A 258 -15.96 9.65 -9.78
N PHE A 259 -15.46 8.46 -10.17
CA PHE A 259 -16.22 7.53 -11.00
C PHE A 259 -17.52 7.05 -10.31
N GLY A 260 -17.46 6.70 -9.03
CA GLY A 260 -18.63 6.35 -8.23
C GLY A 260 -19.64 7.48 -8.17
N ILE A 261 -19.19 8.72 -7.91
CA ILE A 261 -20.04 9.92 -7.93
C ILE A 261 -20.69 10.12 -9.31
N ALA A 262 -19.94 9.97 -10.40
CA ALA A 262 -20.47 10.09 -11.76
C ALA A 262 -21.59 9.07 -12.02
N ILE A 263 -21.43 7.82 -11.58
CA ILE A 263 -22.49 6.80 -11.66
C ILE A 263 -23.73 7.21 -10.86
N LEU A 264 -23.56 7.73 -9.63
CA LEU A 264 -24.70 8.18 -8.82
C LEU A 264 -25.47 9.31 -9.50
N ILE A 265 -24.76 10.29 -10.08
CA ILE A 265 -25.37 11.41 -10.80
C ILE A 265 -26.09 10.91 -12.06
N ALA A 266 -25.45 10.05 -12.86
CA ALA A 266 -26.03 9.50 -14.08
C ALA A 266 -27.31 8.70 -13.78
N ARG A 267 -27.30 7.85 -12.75
CA ARG A 267 -28.49 7.09 -12.34
C ARG A 267 -29.65 8.00 -11.91
N ARG A 268 -29.36 9.08 -11.19
CA ARG A 268 -30.38 10.07 -10.81
C ARG A 268 -31.01 10.77 -12.01
N ARG A 269 -30.21 11.09 -13.03
CA ARG A 269 -30.74 11.72 -14.26
C ARG A 269 -31.60 10.76 -15.09
N LEU A 270 -31.29 9.47 -15.05
CA LEU A 270 -32.02 8.42 -15.76
C LEU A 270 -33.30 7.97 -15.03
N GLN A 271 -33.45 8.27 -13.74
CA GLN A 271 -34.70 8.08 -13.00
C GLN A 271 -35.52 9.36 -13.15
N PRO A 272 -36.48 9.45 -14.10
CA PRO A 272 -37.35 10.61 -14.16
C PRO A 272 -38.05 10.77 -12.81
N ALA A 273 -38.17 12.02 -12.35
CA ALA A 273 -38.95 12.34 -11.17
C ALA A 273 -40.36 11.78 -11.38
N SER A 274 -40.70 10.70 -10.68
CA SER A 274 -42.08 10.25 -10.58
C SER A 274 -42.85 11.40 -9.92
N ALA A 275 -43.63 12.11 -10.74
CA ALA A 275 -44.61 13.10 -10.31
C ALA A 275 -45.67 12.44 -9.40
#